data_AF-A0A5N7C5R0-F1
#
_entry.id   AF-A0A5N7C5R0-F1
#
_cell.length_a   1.000
_cell.length_b   1.000
_cell.length_c   1.000
_cell.angle_alpha   90.00
_cell.angle_beta   90.00
_cell.angle_gamma   90.00
#
_symmetry.space_group_name_H-M   'P 1'
#
loop_
_entity.id
_entity.type
_entity.pdbx_description
1 polymer ?
#
loop_
_entity_poly.entity_id
_entity_poly.type
_entity_poly.pdbx_seq_one_letter_code
_entity_poly.pdbx_strand_id
1 'polypeptide(L)'
;MARNHQLVIQCTATVLNYEYILAFVLEQVANLHIYFKATGIVSIDHAHPPKTLSLWGIVVALCVLAVSHQHLFCLRIDPALDEVQNTVIYDDIKSVMDDPQQDLLGVVFRVHTTPITWPGGYDLDASKSQTYKIVNPSRINTVSGKPVGYKLHVLPSQMLMMGPETFN
;
A
#
# COMPACT_ATOMS: atom_id res chain seq x y z
N MET A 1 -27.56 13.18 -5.16
CA MET A 1 -26.62 12.11 -4.78
C MET A 1 -26.69 11.05 -5.86
N ALA A 2 -25.59 10.75 -6.56
CA ALA A 2 -25.57 9.67 -7.54
C ALA A 2 -25.27 8.34 -6.83
N ARG A 3 -25.85 7.24 -7.30
CA ARG A 3 -25.56 5.90 -6.79
C ARG A 3 -24.21 5.44 -7.35
N ASN A 4 -23.31 4.98 -6.48
CA ASN A 4 -22.00 4.43 -6.90
C ASN A 4 -22.17 2.97 -7.31
N HIS A 5 -22.23 2.70 -8.62
CA HIS A 5 -22.15 1.33 -9.13
C HIS A 5 -20.70 0.90 -9.30
N GLN A 6 -20.42 -0.35 -8.95
CA GLN A 6 -19.07 -0.91 -8.96
C GLN A 6 -19.03 -2.17 -9.82
N LEU A 7 -17.99 -2.31 -10.64
CA LEU A 7 -17.66 -3.56 -11.31
C LEU A 7 -16.62 -4.29 -10.47
N VAL A 8 -16.95 -5.51 -10.05
CA VAL A 8 -16.07 -6.35 -9.22
C VAL A 8 -15.59 -7.54 -10.07
N ILE A 9 -14.27 -7.66 -10.23
CA ILE A 9 -13.62 -8.82 -10.85
C ILE A 9 -12.85 -9.53 -9.74
N GLN A 10 -13.28 -10.73 -9.38
CA GLN A 10 -12.74 -11.46 -8.23
C GLN A 10 -12.29 -12.87 -8.59
N CYS A 11 -11.17 -13.28 -7.99
CA CYS A 11 -10.69 -14.66 -7.98
C CYS A 11 -10.43 -15.10 -6.53
N THR A 12 -10.66 -16.38 -6.24
CA THR A 12 -10.31 -17.01 -4.97
C THR A 12 -9.39 -18.20 -5.25
N ALA A 13 -8.26 -18.25 -4.55
CA ALA A 13 -7.32 -19.37 -4.62
C ALA A 13 -7.15 -20.01 -3.25
N THR A 14 -7.24 -21.35 -3.20
CA THR A 14 -6.89 -22.13 -2.02
C THR A 14 -5.45 -22.59 -2.13
N VAL A 15 -4.64 -22.27 -1.12
CA VAL A 15 -3.26 -22.74 -0.98
C VAL A 15 -3.15 -23.47 0.35
N LEU A 16 -3.22 -24.80 0.27
CA LEU A 16 -3.27 -25.69 1.43
C LEU A 16 -4.39 -25.28 2.39
N ASN A 17 -4.06 -24.68 3.53
CA ASN A 17 -4.97 -24.31 4.60
C ASN A 17 -5.56 -22.89 4.46
N TYR A 18 -5.04 -22.05 3.56
CA TYR A 18 -5.51 -20.69 3.36
C TYR A 18 -6.33 -20.52 2.09
N GLU A 19 -7.31 -19.62 2.16
CA GLU A 19 -7.96 -19.04 0.99
C GLU A 19 -7.57 -17.57 0.83
N TYR A 20 -7.14 -17.22 -0.38
CA TYR A 20 -6.83 -15.86 -0.77
C TYR A 20 -7.86 -15.36 -1.76
N ILE A 21 -8.52 -14.25 -1.42
CA ILE A 21 -9.46 -13.55 -2.28
C ILE A 21 -8.76 -12.31 -2.81
N LEU A 22 -8.66 -12.23 -4.15
CA LEU A 22 -8.16 -11.07 -4.88
C LEU A 22 -9.33 -10.46 -5.65
N ALA A 23 -9.62 -9.19 -5.42
CA ALA A 23 -10.66 -8.47 -6.14
C ALA A 23 -10.16 -7.12 -6.68
N PHE A 24 -10.46 -6.87 -7.95
CA PHE A 24 -10.33 -5.56 -8.60
C PHE A 24 -11.72 -4.93 -8.66
N VAL A 25 -11.87 -3.76 -8.03
CA VAL A 25 -13.14 -3.05 -7.94
C VAL A 25 -13.01 -1.71 -8.65
N LEU A 26 -13.72 -1.58 -9.77
CA LEU A 26 -13.74 -0.37 -10.59
C LEU A 26 -14.98 0.46 -10.25
N GLU A 27 -14.78 1.74 -9.98
CA GLU A 27 -15.85 2.69 -9.67
C GLU A 27 -16.10 3.70 -10.80
N GLN A 28 -17.29 4.31 -10.81
CA GLN A 28 -17.68 5.30 -11.82
C GLN A 28 -16.87 6.60 -11.78
N VAL A 29 -16.19 6.89 -10.65
CA VAL A 29 -15.27 8.02 -10.50
C VAL A 29 -13.83 7.66 -10.90
N ALA A 30 -13.67 6.55 -11.64
CA ALA A 30 -12.39 6.04 -12.13
C ALA A 30 -11.40 5.62 -11.04
N ASN A 31 -11.87 5.29 -9.83
CA ASN A 31 -11.06 4.60 -8.83
C ASN A 31 -10.93 3.11 -9.19
N LEU A 32 -9.73 2.58 -9.02
CA LEU A 32 -9.43 1.15 -9.03
C LEU A 32 -8.98 0.75 -7.63
N HIS A 33 -9.84 0.04 -6.91
CA HIS A 33 -9.50 -0.55 -5.63
C HIS A 33 -9.03 -1.98 -5.84
N ILE A 34 -7.97 -2.37 -5.14
CA ILE A 34 -7.43 -3.72 -5.20
C ILE A 34 -7.48 -4.28 -3.79
N TYR A 35 -8.29 -5.31 -3.62
CA TYR A 35 -8.48 -5.97 -2.33
C TYR A 35 -7.76 -7.29 -2.31
N PHE A 36 -6.93 -7.47 -1.29
CA PHE A 36 -6.35 -8.74 -0.89
C PHE A 36 -6.96 -9.12 0.45
N LYS A 37 -7.59 -10.30 0.51
CA LYS A 37 -8.14 -10.84 1.76
C LYS A 37 -7.65 -12.26 1.95
N ALA A 38 -7.03 -12.51 3.10
CA ALA A 38 -6.70 -13.86 3.56
C ALA A 38 -7.83 -14.38 4.48
N THR A 39 -8.24 -15.62 4.27
CA THR A 39 -9.18 -16.35 5.12
C THR A 39 -8.81 -17.84 5.11
N GLY A 40 -9.70 -18.70 5.61
CA GLY A 40 -9.45 -20.13 5.76
C GLY A 40 -9.05 -20.53 7.16
N ILE A 41 -8.12 -21.47 7.25
CA ILE A 41 -7.65 -22.06 8.49
C ILE A 41 -6.19 -21.63 8.69
N VAL A 42 -5.87 -21.10 9.87
CA VAL A 42 -4.49 -20.73 10.19
C VAL A 42 -3.57 -21.96 10.19
N SER A 43 -2.32 -21.81 9.74
CA SER A 43 -1.33 -22.88 9.86
C SER A 43 -1.04 -23.17 11.33
N ILE A 44 -0.98 -24.44 11.70
CA ILE A 44 -0.83 -24.89 13.09
C ILE A 44 0.42 -25.73 13.30
N ASP A 45 0.91 -25.68 14.53
CA ASP A 45 1.95 -26.55 15.09
C ASP A 45 1.48 -27.11 16.45
N HIS A 46 2.23 -28.08 16.99
CA HIS A 46 1.95 -28.67 18.28
C HIS A 46 2.31 -27.73 19.43
N ALA A 47 1.42 -27.60 20.41
CA ALA A 47 1.70 -26.90 21.67
C ALA A 47 1.89 -27.91 22.82
N HIS A 48 2.90 -27.71 23.66
CA HIS A 48 3.11 -28.57 24.83
C HIS A 48 1.97 -28.40 25.87
N PRO A 49 1.40 -29.50 26.41
CA PRO A 49 0.42 -29.42 27.49
C PRO A 49 1.03 -29.13 28.88
N PRO A 50 0.33 -28.46 29.82
CA PRO A 50 -0.58 -27.32 29.68
C PRO A 50 0.06 -25.99 30.17
N LYS A 51 -0.43 -24.84 29.67
CA LYS A 51 -0.12 -23.45 30.11
C LYS A 51 1.21 -22.81 29.66
N THR A 52 1.81 -23.25 28.57
CA THR A 52 2.95 -22.49 28.00
C THR A 52 2.44 -21.31 27.18
N LEU A 53 2.70 -20.09 27.65
CA LEU A 53 2.63 -18.90 26.81
C LEU A 53 3.71 -19.04 25.73
N SER A 54 3.33 -18.93 24.46
CA SER A 54 4.30 -18.87 23.37
C SER A 54 4.62 -17.42 23.05
N LEU A 55 5.91 -17.09 22.94
CA LEU A 55 6.37 -15.79 22.43
C LEU A 55 6.30 -15.71 20.89
N TRP A 56 6.04 -16.83 20.22
CA TRP A 56 6.14 -16.98 18.76
C TRP A 56 4.79 -17.25 18.09
N GLY A 57 3.68 -17.18 18.82
CA GLY A 57 2.35 -17.47 18.31
C GLY A 57 1.28 -17.50 19.39
N ILE A 58 0.07 -17.92 19.02
CA ILE A 58 -1.11 -17.97 19.90
C ILE A 58 -1.59 -19.41 20.03
N VAL A 59 -1.78 -19.90 21.26
CA VAL A 59 -2.42 -21.19 21.50
C VAL A 59 -3.93 -21.03 21.29
N VAL A 60 -4.45 -21.61 20.21
CA VAL A 60 -5.86 -21.42 19.77
C VAL A 60 -6.79 -22.56 20.23
N ALA A 61 -6.21 -23.70 20.61
CA ALA A 61 -6.92 -24.84 21.23
C ALA A 61 -5.93 -25.69 22.06
N LEU A 62 -6.45 -26.69 22.80
CA LEU A 62 -5.61 -27.60 23.58
C LEU A 62 -4.58 -28.29 22.67
N CYS A 63 -3.30 -28.09 22.97
CA CYS A 63 -2.16 -28.61 22.21
C CYS A 63 -2.03 -28.08 20.76
N VAL A 64 -2.67 -26.95 20.43
CA VAL A 64 -2.65 -26.34 19.08
C VAL A 64 -2.10 -24.90 19.12
N LEU A 65 -0.96 -24.67 18.48
CA LEU A 65 -0.30 -23.37 18.35
C LEU A 65 -0.47 -22.82 16.93
N ALA A 66 -1.00 -21.61 16.79
CA ALA A 66 -0.93 -20.83 15.57
C ALA A 66 0.32 -19.94 15.60
N VAL A 67 1.33 -20.28 14.80
CA VAL A 67 2.63 -19.57 14.78
C VAL A 67 2.49 -18.22 14.08
N SER A 68 3.14 -17.18 14.60
CA SER A 68 3.20 -15.85 14.01
C SER A 68 3.87 -15.90 12.63
N HIS A 69 3.27 -15.26 11.63
CA HIS A 69 3.76 -15.20 10.25
C HIS A 69 3.28 -13.92 9.53
N GLN A 70 3.90 -13.56 8.41
CA GLN A 70 3.51 -12.41 7.57
C GLN A 70 2.96 -12.90 6.22
N HIS A 71 1.95 -12.21 5.71
CA HIS A 71 1.51 -12.32 4.31
C HIS A 71 1.93 -11.03 3.59
N LEU A 72 2.94 -11.11 2.72
CA LEU A 72 3.43 -9.97 1.95
C LEU A 72 2.97 -10.11 0.51
N PHE A 73 2.42 -9.03 -0.06
CA PHE A 73 1.89 -9.01 -1.41
C PHE A 73 2.68 -8.04 -2.29
N CYS A 74 2.90 -8.43 -3.55
CA CYS A 74 3.50 -7.57 -4.56
C CYS A 74 2.48 -7.35 -5.70
N LEU A 75 2.10 -6.09 -5.90
CA LEU A 75 1.26 -5.68 -7.01
C LEU A 75 2.15 -5.08 -8.11
N ARG A 76 2.21 -5.74 -9.27
CA ARG A 76 2.86 -5.18 -10.46
C ARG A 76 1.86 -4.28 -11.22
N ILE A 77 2.21 -3.02 -11.39
CA ILE A 77 1.47 -2.07 -12.23
C ILE A 77 2.37 -1.68 -13.41
N ASP A 78 1.83 -1.83 -14.62
CA ASP A 78 2.46 -1.41 -15.88
C ASP A 78 1.62 -0.27 -16.46
N PRO A 79 1.97 0.99 -16.20
CA PRO A 79 1.07 2.10 -16.48
C PRO A 79 1.10 2.54 -17.95
N ALA A 80 -0.07 2.95 -18.43
CA ALA A 80 -0.27 3.60 -19.73
C ALA A 80 -1.25 4.77 -19.59
N LEU A 81 -0.87 5.76 -18.78
CA LEU A 81 -1.67 6.93 -18.47
C LEU A 81 -1.53 7.99 -19.57
N ASP A 82 -2.59 8.21 -20.35
CA ASP A 82 -2.63 9.12 -21.50
C ASP A 82 -1.41 8.92 -22.44
N GLU A 83 -1.11 7.66 -22.81
CA GLU A 83 0.09 7.16 -23.53
C GLU A 83 1.05 6.37 -22.61
N VAL A 84 2.15 5.84 -23.18
CA VAL A 84 3.07 4.91 -22.49
C VAL A 84 4.24 5.59 -21.77
N GLN A 85 4.47 6.88 -22.01
CA GLN A 85 5.57 7.63 -21.38
C GLN A 85 5.10 8.20 -20.04
N ASN A 86 5.24 7.40 -18.98
CA ASN A 86 4.86 7.80 -17.63
C ASN A 86 6.06 7.90 -16.69
N THR A 87 5.93 8.72 -15.65
CA THR A 87 6.92 8.91 -14.59
C THR A 87 6.28 8.62 -13.25
N VAL A 88 6.98 7.90 -12.38
CA VAL A 88 6.57 7.76 -10.98
C VAL A 88 7.14 8.95 -10.19
N ILE A 89 6.29 9.59 -9.41
CA ILE A 89 6.66 10.66 -8.48
C ILE A 89 6.14 10.30 -7.09
N TYR A 90 6.71 10.90 -6.06
CA TYR A 90 6.09 10.93 -4.74
C TYR A 90 5.91 12.37 -4.25
N ASP A 91 4.84 12.58 -3.51
CA ASP A 91 4.49 13.85 -2.89
C ASP A 91 4.61 13.73 -1.38
N ASP A 92 5.40 14.62 -0.78
CA ASP A 92 5.45 14.83 0.67
C ASP A 92 4.67 16.09 1.05
N ILE A 93 4.01 16.09 2.21
CA ILE A 93 3.52 17.30 2.85
C ILE A 93 4.60 17.84 3.77
N LYS A 94 5.09 19.05 3.48
CA LYS A 94 6.14 19.72 4.25
C LYS A 94 5.64 21.05 4.80
N SER A 95 5.92 21.31 6.07
CA SER A 95 5.77 22.64 6.65
C SER A 95 6.80 23.60 6.05
N VAL A 96 6.46 24.89 6.00
CA VAL A 96 7.37 26.00 5.65
C VAL A 96 7.62 26.94 6.83
N MET A 97 7.32 26.50 8.06
CA MET A 97 7.50 27.28 9.30
C MET A 97 8.92 27.83 9.48
N ASP A 98 9.94 27.16 8.95
CA ASP A 98 11.34 27.60 9.04
C ASP A 98 11.71 28.70 8.03
N ASP A 99 10.76 29.14 7.17
CA ASP A 99 10.93 30.23 6.20
C ASP A 99 10.04 31.43 6.55
N PRO A 100 10.57 32.43 7.30
CA PRO A 100 9.81 33.60 7.72
C PRO A 100 9.28 34.47 6.57
N GLN A 101 9.84 34.34 5.36
CA GLN A 101 9.34 35.07 4.19
C GLN A 101 8.09 34.41 3.60
N GLN A 102 7.99 33.09 3.70
CA GLN A 102 6.86 32.32 3.18
C GLN A 102 5.79 32.05 4.23
N ASP A 103 6.13 32.07 5.52
CA ASP A 103 5.24 31.70 6.60
C ASP A 103 5.30 32.66 7.79
N LEU A 104 4.69 33.84 7.62
CA LEU A 104 4.62 34.89 8.65
C LEU A 104 3.91 34.45 9.95
N LEU A 105 3.05 33.43 9.87
CA LEU A 105 2.18 33.00 10.98
C LEU A 105 2.47 31.58 11.46
N GLY A 106 3.39 30.86 10.82
CA GLY A 106 3.76 29.49 11.17
C GLY A 106 2.68 28.45 10.87
N VAL A 107 1.82 28.67 9.87
CA VAL A 107 0.66 27.80 9.56
C VAL A 107 0.70 27.23 8.16
N VAL A 108 1.71 27.57 7.37
CA VAL A 108 1.77 27.19 5.95
C VAL A 108 2.43 25.83 5.80
N PHE A 109 1.84 25.00 4.96
CA PHE A 109 2.42 23.76 4.49
C PHE A 109 2.20 23.63 2.98
N ARG A 110 3.05 22.86 2.31
CA ARG A 110 2.98 22.65 0.86
C ARG A 110 3.27 21.21 0.49
N VAL A 111 2.81 20.85 -0.70
CA VAL A 111 3.22 19.61 -1.36
C VAL A 111 4.60 19.82 -1.96
N HIS A 112 5.51 18.90 -1.67
CA HIS A 112 6.81 18.79 -2.32
C HIS A 112 6.85 17.51 -3.15
N THR A 113 6.98 17.67 -4.45
CA THR A 113 6.97 16.56 -5.42
C THR A 113 8.38 16.19 -5.83
N THR A 114 8.71 14.91 -5.78
CA THR A 114 10.01 14.37 -6.20
C THR A 114 9.83 13.27 -7.24
N PRO A 115 10.49 13.36 -8.41
CA PRO A 115 10.47 12.28 -9.40
C PRO A 115 11.39 11.12 -9.01
N ILE A 116 10.93 9.90 -9.26
CA ILE A 116 11.78 8.70 -9.21
C ILE A 116 12.46 8.56 -10.57
N THR A 117 13.78 8.74 -10.59
CA THR A 117 14.60 8.72 -11.80
C THR A 117 15.46 7.48 -11.94
N TRP A 118 15.52 6.65 -10.90
CA TRP A 118 16.33 5.43 -10.86
C TRP A 118 15.50 4.25 -10.36
N PRO A 119 15.75 3.03 -10.85
CA PRO A 119 15.15 1.83 -10.28
C PRO A 119 15.59 1.62 -8.83
N GLY A 120 14.67 1.24 -7.95
CA GLY A 120 14.98 1.00 -6.54
C GLY A 120 13.74 0.70 -5.70
N GLY A 121 13.99 0.39 -4.43
CA GLY A 121 12.95 0.32 -3.39
C GLY A 121 12.74 1.72 -2.78
N TYR A 122 11.49 2.11 -2.64
CA TYR A 122 11.11 3.40 -2.06
C TYR A 122 10.03 3.16 -1.00
N ASP A 123 10.37 3.39 0.26
CA ASP A 123 9.47 3.18 1.38
C ASP A 123 8.47 4.32 1.52
N LEU A 124 7.33 4.03 2.13
CA LEU A 124 6.32 5.03 2.44
C LEU A 124 6.67 5.77 3.75
N ASP A 125 6.75 7.11 3.69
CA ASP A 125 6.89 7.94 4.89
C ASP A 125 5.52 8.47 5.38
N ALA A 126 4.91 7.75 6.33
CA ALA A 126 3.64 8.13 6.91
C ALA A 126 3.69 9.48 7.68
N SER A 127 4.86 9.88 8.19
CA SER A 127 5.00 11.15 8.93
C SER A 127 4.83 12.38 8.04
N LYS A 128 5.08 12.23 6.73
CA LYS A 128 4.94 13.28 5.72
C LYS A 128 3.65 13.18 4.92
N SER A 129 2.72 12.30 5.32
CA SER A 129 1.55 11.94 4.51
C SER A 129 1.94 11.60 3.06
N GLN A 130 3.07 10.89 2.90
CA GLN A 130 3.64 10.64 1.59
C GLN A 130 2.67 9.87 0.69
N THR A 131 2.59 10.24 -0.58
CA THR A 131 1.81 9.50 -1.57
C THR A 131 2.59 9.32 -2.86
N TYR A 132 2.49 8.14 -3.46
CA TYR A 132 3.05 7.87 -4.78
C TYR A 132 2.04 8.19 -5.87
N LYS A 133 2.51 8.66 -7.02
CA LYS A 133 1.69 8.92 -8.20
C LYS A 133 2.41 8.46 -9.45
N ILE A 134 1.63 8.00 -10.41
CA ILE A 134 2.08 7.81 -11.77
C ILE A 134 1.53 8.97 -12.57
N VAL A 135 2.38 9.71 -13.27
CA VAL A 135 1.99 10.89 -14.04
C VAL A 135 2.47 10.79 -15.48
N ASN A 136 1.81 11.53 -16.37
CA ASN A 136 2.29 11.77 -17.72
C ASN A 136 2.73 13.25 -17.86
N PRO A 137 4.05 13.53 -17.84
CA PRO A 137 4.57 14.90 -17.92
C PRO A 137 4.23 15.63 -19.22
N SER A 138 3.96 14.91 -20.31
CA SER A 138 3.64 15.49 -21.62
C SER A 138 2.17 15.93 -21.74
N ARG A 139 1.32 15.57 -20.77
CA ARG A 139 -0.13 15.81 -20.79
C ARG A 139 -0.52 16.64 -19.57
N ILE A 140 -0.78 17.92 -19.80
CA ILE A 140 -1.10 18.87 -18.74
C ILE A 140 -2.61 19.04 -18.61
N ASN A 141 -3.11 18.89 -17.39
CA ASN A 141 -4.49 19.19 -17.07
C ASN A 141 -4.72 20.71 -17.14
N THR A 142 -5.67 21.14 -17.97
CA THR A 142 -5.94 22.55 -18.27
C THR A 142 -6.43 23.38 -17.08
N VAL A 143 -6.99 22.74 -16.07
CA VAL A 143 -7.55 23.42 -14.89
C VAL A 143 -6.49 23.59 -13.80
N SER A 144 -5.81 22.51 -13.44
CA SER A 144 -4.83 22.52 -12.34
C SER A 144 -3.43 22.96 -12.78
N GLY A 145 -3.14 22.96 -14.09
CA GLY A 145 -1.80 23.22 -14.62
C GLY A 145 -0.78 22.12 -14.30
N LYS A 146 -1.21 20.99 -13.71
CA LYS A 146 -0.35 19.86 -13.36
C LYS A 146 -0.41 18.76 -14.41
N PRO A 147 0.63 17.92 -14.55
CA PRO A 147 0.54 16.67 -15.29
C PRO A 147 -0.67 15.84 -14.86
N VAL A 148 -1.35 15.22 -15.82
CA VAL A 148 -2.38 14.21 -15.52
C VAL A 148 -1.73 13.05 -14.77
N GLY A 149 -2.47 12.41 -13.87
CA GLY A 149 -1.90 11.38 -13.00
C GLY A 149 -2.91 10.49 -12.32
N TYR A 150 -2.44 9.33 -11.89
CA TYR A 150 -3.14 8.39 -11.03
C TYR A 150 -2.37 8.28 -9.70
N LYS A 151 -3.06 8.48 -8.58
CA LYS A 151 -2.45 8.44 -7.25
C LYS A 151 -2.62 7.06 -6.63
N LEU A 152 -1.54 6.53 -6.06
CA LEU A 152 -1.53 5.29 -5.31
C LEU A 152 -1.81 5.60 -3.84
N HIS A 153 -2.93 5.07 -3.33
CA HIS A 153 -3.27 5.11 -1.92
C HIS A 153 -2.97 3.74 -1.30
N VAL A 154 -1.79 3.63 -0.70
CA VAL A 154 -1.36 2.42 0.01
C VAL A 154 -1.52 2.61 1.51
N LEU A 155 -1.97 1.58 2.21
CA LEU A 155 -2.00 1.58 3.67
C LEU A 155 -0.59 1.30 4.19
N PRO A 156 -0.07 2.11 5.13
CA PRO A 156 1.17 1.78 5.82
C PRO A 156 1.07 0.39 6.47
N SER A 157 2.07 -0.44 6.25
CA SER A 157 2.16 -1.78 6.83
C SER A 157 3.59 -2.08 7.27
N GLN A 158 3.75 -2.98 8.22
CA GLN A 158 5.06 -3.46 8.63
C GLN A 158 5.65 -4.31 7.49
N MET A 159 6.83 -3.90 7.00
CA MET A 159 7.57 -4.65 5.98
C MET A 159 8.15 -5.94 6.56
N LEU A 160 8.92 -6.68 5.75
CA LEU A 160 9.59 -7.91 6.16
C LEU A 160 10.34 -7.73 7.49
N MET A 161 9.99 -8.54 8.49
CA MET A 161 10.62 -8.49 9.81
C MET A 161 11.91 -9.30 9.91
N MET A 162 12.15 -10.20 8.97
CA MET A 162 13.35 -11.03 8.96
C MET A 162 14.58 -10.20 8.59
N GLY A 163 15.72 -10.58 9.16
CA GLY A 163 16.97 -9.85 8.97
C GLY A 163 17.54 -10.03 7.56
N PRO A 164 18.38 -9.09 7.08
CA PRO A 164 18.95 -9.14 5.74
C PRO A 164 19.89 -10.33 5.50
N GLU A 165 20.44 -10.91 6.58
CA GLU A 165 21.31 -12.10 6.54
C GLU A 165 20.53 -13.42 6.65
N THR A 166 19.21 -13.38 6.46
CA THR A 166 18.37 -14.58 6.43
C THR A 166 18.09 -15.01 4.99
N PHE A 167 17.65 -16.25 4.80
CA PHE A 167 17.30 -16.74 3.46
C PHE A 167 16.05 -16.05 2.87
N ASN A 168 15.22 -15.47 3.73
CA ASN A 168 13.91 -14.95 3.41
C ASN A 168 13.92 -13.50 2.92
#